data_AF-A0A832ELR3-F1
#
_entry.id   AF-A0A832ELR3-F1
#
_cell.length_a   1.000
_cell.length_b   1.000
_cell.length_c   1.000
_cell.angle_alpha   90.00
_cell.angle_beta   90.00
_cell.angle_gamma   90.00
#
_symmetry.space_group_name_H-M   'P 1'
#
loop_
_entity.id
_entity.type
_entity.pdbx_description
1 polymer ?
#
loop_
_entity_poly.entity_id
_entity_poly.type
_entity_poly.pdbx_seq_one_letter_code
_entity_poly.pdbx_strand_id
1 'polypeptide(L)'
;MFELYPRNCAAALDPKLFRHPTAEYRGAPFWCWNTKLDKAQLLRQLDYLQEMGMGGPTIHVRTGLETEYLGDEFMHIVRACADYAKRRKMLTWLYDEDRWPSGFAGGLVTRDERHRARHLLWTRRPYGSGAVHAINTSQALGSRNENGSLLAVFEVELDETGCLRQYRRLATPPPQPTPNTWYAYLETA
;
A
#
# COMPACT_ATOMS: atom_id res chain seq x y z
N MET A 1 13.88 -16.80 -18.28
CA MET A 1 13.24 -16.71 -16.96
C MET A 1 14.36 -16.48 -15.94
N PHE A 2 14.22 -15.50 -15.04
CA PHE A 2 15.21 -15.24 -13.99
C PHE A 2 15.00 -16.26 -12.86
N GLU A 3 16.04 -17.05 -12.53
CA GLU A 3 15.99 -18.03 -11.44
C GLU A 3 16.63 -17.43 -10.20
N LEU A 4 15.81 -17.10 -9.20
CA LEU A 4 16.27 -16.42 -7.99
C LEU A 4 17.11 -17.32 -7.08
N TYR A 5 16.75 -18.60 -6.96
CA TYR A 5 17.44 -19.55 -6.06
C TYR A 5 17.93 -20.80 -6.83
N PRO A 6 18.98 -20.67 -7.65
CA PRO A 6 19.41 -21.73 -8.59
C PRO A 6 19.91 -23.01 -7.91
N ARG A 7 20.19 -22.98 -6.61
CA ARG A 7 20.64 -24.15 -5.83
C ARG A 7 19.57 -24.75 -4.91
N ASN A 8 18.33 -24.24 -4.97
CA ASN A 8 17.26 -24.72 -4.08
C ASN A 8 16.88 -26.19 -4.31
N CYS A 9 17.00 -26.68 -5.55
CA CYS A 9 16.69 -28.07 -5.92
C CYS A 9 17.90 -29.01 -5.81
N ALA A 10 19.03 -28.56 -5.25
CA ALA A 10 20.20 -29.43 -5.11
C ALA A 10 19.92 -30.56 -4.12
N ALA A 11 20.35 -31.78 -4.45
CA ALA A 11 20.15 -32.96 -3.60
C ALA A 11 20.91 -32.87 -2.26
N ALA A 12 21.93 -32.02 -2.17
CA ALA A 12 22.71 -31.78 -0.97
C ALA A 12 23.18 -30.32 -0.90
N LEU A 13 23.41 -29.84 0.33
CA LEU A 13 23.96 -28.51 0.59
C LEU A 13 25.44 -28.45 0.17
N ASP A 14 25.82 -27.46 -0.63
CA ASP A 14 27.23 -27.19 -0.97
C ASP A 14 27.94 -26.48 0.20
N PRO A 15 28.96 -27.10 0.84
CA PRO A 15 29.67 -26.49 1.97
C PRO A 15 30.38 -25.17 1.63
N LYS A 16 30.83 -24.98 0.37
CA LYS A 16 31.47 -23.73 -0.06
C LYS A 16 30.46 -22.61 -0.17
N LEU A 17 29.31 -22.89 -0.79
CA LEU A 17 28.21 -21.93 -0.87
C LEU A 17 27.67 -21.57 0.52
N PHE A 18 27.54 -22.56 1.41
CA PHE A 18 27.09 -22.31 2.77
C PHE A 18 28.03 -21.38 3.55
N ARG A 19 29.35 -21.58 3.44
CA ARG A 19 30.36 -20.69 4.06
C ARG A 19 30.43 -19.32 3.40
N HIS A 20 30.21 -19.25 2.09
CA HIS A 20 30.31 -18.03 1.29
C HIS A 20 29.08 -17.87 0.39
N PRO A 21 27.92 -17.51 0.96
CA PRO A 21 26.68 -17.39 0.19
C PRO A 21 26.82 -16.35 -0.91
N THR A 22 26.22 -16.62 -2.07
CA THR A 22 26.02 -15.65 -3.16
C THR A 22 24.88 -14.68 -2.82
N ALA A 23 24.70 -13.65 -3.65
CA ALA A 23 23.81 -12.53 -3.36
C ALA A 23 22.35 -12.94 -3.12
N GLU A 24 21.85 -13.93 -3.86
CA GLU A 24 20.51 -14.47 -3.71
C GLU A 24 20.24 -15.11 -2.34
N TYR A 25 21.28 -15.51 -1.61
CA TYR A 25 21.18 -16.12 -0.28
C TYR A 25 21.55 -15.13 0.85
N ARG A 26 21.69 -13.84 0.54
CA ARG A 26 22.03 -12.78 1.51
C ARG A 26 20.87 -11.81 1.68
N GLY A 27 20.89 -11.08 2.80
CA GLY A 27 19.88 -10.07 3.10
C GLY A 27 19.87 -8.93 2.07
N ALA A 28 18.67 -8.40 1.80
CA ALA A 28 18.45 -7.22 0.98
C ALA A 28 17.68 -6.14 1.76
N PRO A 29 18.35 -5.37 2.63
CA PRO A 29 17.68 -4.44 3.54
C PRO A 29 16.96 -3.32 2.79
N PHE A 30 15.95 -2.74 3.43
CA PHE A 30 15.37 -1.49 2.97
C PHE A 30 16.44 -0.39 2.98
N TRP A 31 16.61 0.22 1.82
CA TRP A 31 17.50 1.34 1.61
C TRP A 31 16.65 2.59 1.47
N CYS A 32 16.56 3.32 2.57
CA CYS A 32 15.70 4.48 2.75
C CYS A 32 16.18 5.66 1.89
N TRP A 33 15.49 5.91 0.78
CA TRP A 33 15.68 7.09 -0.06
C TRP A 33 14.82 8.24 0.46
N ASN A 34 15.47 9.34 0.82
CA ASN A 34 14.86 10.57 1.29
C ASN A 34 15.69 11.76 0.81
N THR A 35 15.21 12.98 1.04
CA THR A 35 15.83 14.24 0.60
C THR A 35 16.02 14.30 -0.92
N LYS A 36 16.88 15.20 -1.42
CA LYS A 36 17.30 15.21 -2.82
C LYS A 36 18.23 14.02 -3.08
N LEU A 37 17.90 13.20 -4.07
CA LEU A 37 18.69 12.04 -4.42
C LEU A 37 19.98 12.47 -5.13
N ASP A 38 21.12 12.17 -4.53
CA ASP A 38 22.44 12.38 -5.13
C ASP A 38 23.01 11.06 -5.66
N LYS A 39 23.12 10.95 -6.99
CA LYS A 39 23.61 9.71 -7.64
C LYS A 39 24.96 9.26 -7.09
N ALA A 40 25.92 10.16 -6.89
CA ALA A 40 27.27 9.77 -6.48
C ALA A 40 27.29 9.20 -5.05
N GLN A 41 26.54 9.81 -4.14
CA GLN A 41 26.32 9.32 -2.79
C GLN A 41 25.65 7.95 -2.79
N LEU A 42 24.58 7.80 -3.57
CA LEU A 42 23.82 6.55 -3.65
C LEU A 42 24.68 5.39 -4.16
N LEU A 43 25.52 5.62 -5.18
CA LEU A 43 26.47 4.62 -5.66
C LEU A 43 27.51 4.23 -4.60
N ARG A 44 28.01 5.20 -3.81
CA ARG A 44 28.89 4.94 -2.66
C ARG A 44 28.22 4.10 -1.59
N GLN A 45 26.94 4.34 -1.31
CA GLN A 45 26.18 3.55 -0.34
C GLN A 45 26.05 2.08 -0.79
N LEU A 46 25.94 1.83 -2.10
CA LEU A 46 25.98 0.46 -2.64
C LEU A 46 27.33 -0.23 -2.39
N ASP A 47 28.45 0.50 -2.46
CA ASP A 47 29.77 -0.05 -2.10
C ASP A 47 29.80 -0.48 -0.62
N TYR A 48 29.28 0.35 0.28
CA TYR A 48 29.21 -0.01 1.71
C TYR A 48 28.26 -1.18 1.98
N LEU A 49 27.10 -1.26 1.30
CA LEU A 49 26.20 -2.41 1.41
C LEU A 49 26.90 -3.71 0.98
N GLN A 50 27.71 -3.64 -0.07
CA GLN A 50 28.51 -4.79 -0.51
C GLN A 50 29.61 -5.14 0.50
N GLU A 51 30.32 -4.16 1.05
CA GLU A 51 31.35 -4.35 2.08
C GLU A 51 30.79 -5.03 3.33
N MET A 52 29.57 -4.64 3.75
CA MET A 52 28.84 -5.28 4.84
C MET A 52 28.33 -6.70 4.51
N GLY A 53 28.49 -7.15 3.26
CA GLY A 53 28.09 -8.48 2.83
C GLY A 53 26.60 -8.63 2.53
N MET A 54 25.90 -7.56 2.16
CA MET A 54 24.51 -7.62 1.72
C MET A 54 24.40 -8.22 0.31
N GLY A 55 23.29 -8.90 0.03
CA GLY A 55 22.98 -9.45 -1.29
C GLY A 55 22.55 -8.39 -2.29
N GLY A 56 22.07 -7.25 -1.78
CA GLY A 56 21.79 -6.06 -2.54
C GLY A 56 20.81 -5.16 -1.80
N PRO A 57 20.35 -4.07 -2.42
CA PRO A 57 19.44 -3.12 -1.79
C PRO A 57 17.97 -3.44 -2.11
N THR A 58 17.07 -3.09 -1.20
CA THR A 58 15.66 -2.86 -1.53
C THR A 58 15.39 -1.37 -1.52
N ILE A 59 15.32 -0.75 -2.71
CA ILE A 59 15.08 0.70 -2.84
C ILE A 59 13.71 1.01 -2.26
N HIS A 60 13.68 1.85 -1.22
CA HIS A 60 12.45 2.21 -0.50
C HIS A 60 12.42 3.71 -0.24
N VAL A 61 11.44 4.40 -0.83
CA VAL A 61 11.23 5.82 -0.57
C VAL A 61 10.67 6.03 0.83
N ARG A 62 11.15 7.06 1.51
CA ARG A 62 10.73 7.46 2.86
C ARG A 62 10.34 8.93 2.91
N THR A 63 9.69 9.30 4.02
CA THR A 63 9.32 10.68 4.33
C THR A 63 10.48 11.64 4.11
N GLY A 64 10.19 12.75 3.43
CA GLY A 64 11.16 13.80 3.12
C GLY A 64 11.88 13.63 1.77
N LEU A 65 11.47 12.69 0.90
CA LEU A 65 11.94 12.66 -0.48
C LEU A 65 11.62 13.99 -1.19
N GLU A 66 12.64 14.62 -1.76
CA GLU A 66 12.52 15.88 -2.51
C GLU A 66 12.51 15.63 -4.03
N THR A 67 13.19 14.57 -4.48
CA THR A 67 13.14 14.16 -5.90
C THR A 67 11.75 13.64 -6.24
N GLU A 68 11.17 14.11 -7.34
CA GLU A 68 9.82 13.73 -7.74
C GLU A 68 9.70 12.20 -7.89
N TYR A 69 8.81 11.60 -7.09
CA TYR A 69 8.55 10.17 -7.12
C TYR A 69 8.02 9.74 -8.49
N LEU A 70 8.61 8.69 -9.07
CA LEU A 70 8.36 8.21 -10.45
C LEU A 70 8.65 9.22 -11.57
N GLY A 71 9.21 10.40 -11.26
CA GLY A 71 9.68 11.36 -12.27
C GLY A 71 10.92 10.87 -13.01
N ASP A 72 11.29 11.57 -14.09
CA ASP A 72 12.40 11.18 -14.97
C ASP A 72 13.74 11.07 -14.23
N GLU A 73 14.03 12.03 -13.34
CA GLU A 73 15.24 12.03 -12.51
C GLU A 73 15.28 10.81 -11.58
N PHE A 74 14.18 10.55 -10.88
CA PHE A 74 14.04 9.38 -10.00
C PHE A 74 14.29 8.09 -10.77
N MET A 75 13.62 7.91 -11.91
CA MET A 75 13.75 6.71 -12.74
C MET A 75 15.15 6.56 -13.33
N HIS A 76 15.82 7.67 -13.66
CA HIS A 76 17.23 7.64 -14.07
C HIS A 76 18.15 7.17 -12.94
N ILE A 77 17.95 7.64 -11.71
CA ILE A 77 18.74 7.24 -10.54
C ILE A 77 18.48 5.78 -10.15
N VAL A 78 17.22 5.31 -10.21
CA VAL A 78 16.87 3.89 -10.01
C VAL A 78 17.64 3.01 -11.00
N ARG A 79 17.63 3.35 -12.29
CA ARG A 79 18.41 2.61 -13.32
C ARG A 79 19.90 2.62 -13.01
N ALA A 80 20.46 3.80 -12.69
CA ALA A 80 21.88 3.92 -12.37
C ALA A 80 22.29 3.02 -11.18
N CYS A 81 21.48 2.98 -10.12
CA CYS A 81 21.72 2.14 -8.95
C CYS A 81 21.59 0.65 -9.28
N ALA A 82 20.55 0.26 -10.02
CA ALA A 82 20.34 -1.13 -10.45
C ALA A 82 21.49 -1.65 -11.34
N ASP A 83 21.92 -0.85 -12.31
CA ASP A 83 23.05 -1.20 -13.19
C ASP A 83 24.36 -1.31 -12.42
N TYR A 84 24.57 -0.43 -11.44
CA TYR A 84 25.76 -0.44 -10.59
C TYR A 84 25.81 -1.66 -9.67
N ALA A 85 24.69 -1.99 -9.03
CA ALA A 85 24.54 -3.18 -8.20
C ALA A 85 24.74 -4.47 -9.03
N LYS A 86 24.18 -4.52 -10.24
CA LYS A 86 24.36 -5.65 -11.17
C LYS A 86 25.83 -5.88 -11.53
N ARG A 87 26.59 -4.82 -11.84
CA ARG A 87 28.05 -4.93 -12.11
C ARG A 87 28.83 -5.50 -10.93
N ARG A 88 28.31 -5.33 -9.71
CA ARG A 88 28.86 -5.85 -8.44
C ARG A 88 28.31 -7.21 -8.03
N LYS A 89 27.50 -7.85 -8.88
CA LYS A 89 26.82 -9.12 -8.59
C LYS A 89 25.87 -9.04 -7.39
N MET A 90 25.30 -7.86 -7.12
CA MET A 90 24.19 -7.68 -6.18
C MET A 90 22.84 -7.72 -6.91
N LEU A 91 21.79 -8.04 -6.17
CA LEU A 91 20.40 -8.06 -6.64
C LEU A 91 19.64 -6.84 -6.12
N THR A 92 19.11 -6.02 -7.02
CA THR A 92 18.31 -4.84 -6.66
C THR A 92 16.83 -5.19 -6.59
N TRP A 93 16.21 -4.81 -5.50
CA TRP A 93 14.77 -4.93 -5.25
C TRP A 93 14.14 -3.54 -5.22
N LEU A 94 12.85 -3.48 -5.53
CA LEU A 94 12.05 -2.27 -5.49
C LEU A 94 10.91 -2.49 -4.50
N TYR A 95 10.68 -1.52 -3.62
CA TYR A 95 9.40 -1.39 -2.95
C TYR A 95 8.44 -0.64 -3.89
N ASP A 96 7.20 -1.10 -4.00
CA ASP A 96 6.25 -0.69 -5.03
C ASP A 96 5.49 0.61 -4.71
N GLU A 97 5.94 1.38 -3.71
CA GLU A 97 5.21 2.54 -3.19
C GLU A 97 6.13 3.63 -2.61
N ASP A 98 5.65 4.89 -2.60
CA ASP A 98 6.19 5.96 -1.77
C ASP A 98 5.71 5.77 -0.33
N ARG A 99 6.62 5.32 0.54
CA ARG A 99 6.38 4.89 1.92
C ARG A 99 5.59 3.59 2.00
N TRP A 100 4.31 3.63 2.34
CA TRP A 100 3.39 2.52 2.58
C TRP A 100 2.00 3.09 2.92
N PRO A 101 0.90 2.30 2.83
CA PRO A 101 0.76 0.98 2.20
C PRO A 101 0.72 1.04 0.66
N SER A 102 0.99 -0.06 -0.03
CA SER A 102 0.98 -0.12 -1.51
C SER A 102 -0.39 0.15 -2.12
N GLY A 103 -0.41 0.85 -3.26
CA GLY A 103 -1.56 0.94 -4.17
C GLY A 103 -1.98 2.35 -4.57
N PHE A 104 -1.41 3.40 -3.98
CA PHE A 104 -1.76 4.79 -4.30
C PHE A 104 -0.66 5.56 -5.04
N ALA A 105 0.54 4.97 -5.19
CA ALA A 105 1.68 5.52 -5.93
C ALA A 105 2.03 6.96 -5.49
N GLY A 106 2.25 7.19 -4.20
CA GLY A 106 2.50 8.52 -3.63
C GLY A 106 1.34 9.51 -3.79
N GLY A 107 0.14 9.00 -4.11
CA GLY A 107 -1.09 9.75 -4.32
C GLY A 107 -1.41 9.98 -5.79
N LEU A 108 -0.53 9.56 -6.72
CA LEU A 108 -0.74 9.75 -8.15
C LEU A 108 -1.97 9.00 -8.65
N VAL A 109 -2.18 7.76 -8.18
CA VAL A 109 -3.34 6.93 -8.57
C VAL A 109 -4.63 7.50 -7.98
N THR A 110 -4.60 7.87 -6.70
CA THR A 110 -5.77 8.32 -5.95
C THR A 110 -6.14 9.79 -6.19
N ARG A 111 -5.35 10.55 -6.95
CA ARG A 111 -5.77 11.85 -7.49
C ARG A 111 -7.07 11.72 -8.28
N ASP A 112 -7.22 10.63 -9.02
CA ASP A 112 -8.46 10.27 -9.68
C ASP A 112 -9.38 9.53 -8.70
N GLU A 113 -10.52 10.15 -8.39
CA GLU A 113 -11.52 9.59 -7.47
C GLU A 113 -12.04 8.21 -7.91
N ARG A 114 -11.98 7.89 -9.21
CA ARG A 114 -12.41 6.59 -9.74
C ARG A 114 -11.56 5.44 -9.22
N HIS A 115 -10.30 5.70 -8.87
CA HIS A 115 -9.35 4.71 -8.35
C HIS A 115 -9.27 4.67 -6.83
N ARG A 116 -9.94 5.59 -6.12
CA ARG A 116 -9.96 5.57 -4.66
C ARG A 116 -10.74 4.37 -4.12
N ALA A 117 -10.34 3.93 -2.94
CA ALA A 117 -11.06 2.89 -2.22
C ALA A 117 -12.50 3.34 -1.94
N ARG A 118 -13.43 2.39 -2.01
CA ARG A 118 -14.84 2.62 -1.70
C ARG A 118 -15.24 1.75 -0.53
N HIS A 119 -16.13 2.26 0.30
CA HIS A 119 -16.69 1.52 1.43
C HIS A 119 -18.19 1.70 1.51
N LEU A 120 -18.85 0.73 2.15
CA LEU A 120 -20.26 0.82 2.49
C LEU A 120 -20.38 1.51 3.84
N LEU A 121 -21.06 2.65 3.89
CA LEU A 121 -21.54 3.21 5.15
C LEU A 121 -22.94 2.64 5.43
N TRP A 122 -23.01 1.81 6.47
CA TRP A 122 -24.26 1.27 7.00
C TRP A 122 -24.65 2.00 8.28
N THR A 123 -25.79 2.68 8.30
CA THR A 123 -26.08 3.64 9.36
C THR A 123 -27.57 3.91 9.57
N ARG A 124 -27.97 4.22 10.81
CA ARG A 124 -29.33 4.69 11.15
C ARG A 124 -29.51 6.20 10.96
N ARG A 125 -28.42 6.92 10.67
CA ARG A 125 -28.41 8.38 10.50
C ARG A 125 -28.35 8.67 9.01
N PRO A 126 -29.35 9.29 8.38
CA PRO A 126 -29.19 9.70 6.98
C PRO A 126 -28.06 10.75 6.83
N TYR A 127 -27.72 11.08 5.59
CA TYR A 127 -26.86 12.23 5.32
C TYR A 127 -27.48 13.53 5.85
N GLY A 128 -26.64 14.48 6.25
CA GLY A 128 -27.05 15.74 6.88
C GLY A 128 -27.51 15.63 8.33
N SER A 129 -27.55 14.43 8.92
CA SER A 129 -28.04 14.20 10.29
C SER A 129 -26.94 13.76 11.27
N GLY A 130 -25.66 13.88 10.91
CA GLY A 130 -24.53 13.45 11.73
C GLY A 130 -23.27 14.29 11.51
N ALA A 131 -22.36 14.25 12.48
CA ALA A 131 -21.04 14.86 12.30
C ALA A 131 -20.21 14.03 11.33
N VAL A 132 -19.59 14.71 10.37
CA VAL A 132 -18.57 14.14 9.48
C VAL A 132 -17.23 14.24 10.20
N HIS A 133 -16.56 13.11 10.38
CA HIS A 133 -15.25 13.05 11.02
C HIS A 133 -14.28 12.37 10.05
N ALA A 134 -13.46 13.17 9.37
CA ALA A 134 -12.39 12.64 8.55
C ALA A 134 -11.37 11.93 9.46
N ILE A 135 -11.25 10.61 9.31
CA ILE A 135 -10.23 9.82 9.99
C ILE A 135 -9.00 9.78 9.10
N ASN A 136 -7.99 10.59 9.41
CA ASN A 136 -6.72 10.59 8.69
C ASN A 136 -5.72 9.70 9.43
N THR A 137 -5.79 8.39 9.18
CA THR A 137 -4.88 7.40 9.76
C THR A 137 -4.27 6.55 8.67
N SER A 138 -3.10 5.96 8.93
CA SER A 138 -2.46 5.01 8.02
C SER A 138 -3.18 3.65 7.95
N GLN A 139 -4.31 3.50 8.64
CA GLN A 139 -5.18 2.33 8.54
C GLN A 139 -6.23 2.65 7.47
N ALA A 140 -6.42 1.76 6.49
CA ALA A 140 -7.39 1.90 5.41
C ALA A 140 -8.84 1.73 5.93
N LEU A 141 -9.23 2.57 6.90
CA LEU A 141 -10.52 2.56 7.57
C LEU A 141 -11.50 3.47 6.83
N GLY A 142 -12.68 2.94 6.51
CA GLY A 142 -13.79 3.76 6.05
C GLY A 142 -14.28 4.67 7.18
N SER A 143 -14.54 5.93 6.86
CA SER A 143 -15.17 6.89 7.76
C SER A 143 -16.36 7.54 7.07
N ARG A 144 -17.35 8.04 7.84
CA ARG A 144 -18.49 8.76 7.26
C ARG A 144 -17.96 10.02 6.60
N ASN A 145 -18.13 10.11 5.27
CA ASN A 145 -17.71 11.26 4.47
C ASN A 145 -18.89 12.06 3.90
N GLU A 146 -20.07 11.46 3.76
CA GLU A 146 -21.24 12.07 3.11
C GLU A 146 -20.99 12.54 1.65
N ASN A 147 -19.98 11.95 0.98
CA ASN A 147 -19.59 12.25 -0.40
C ASN A 147 -20.13 11.24 -1.43
N GLY A 148 -20.98 10.33 -0.96
CA GLY A 148 -21.38 9.13 -1.68
C GLY A 148 -22.78 9.18 -2.27
N SER A 149 -23.27 8.01 -2.67
CA SER A 149 -24.63 7.81 -3.16
C SER A 149 -25.40 6.84 -2.27
N LEU A 150 -26.68 7.13 -2.02
CA LEU A 150 -27.60 6.21 -1.35
C LEU A 150 -27.86 5.00 -2.26
N LEU A 151 -27.51 3.80 -1.79
CA LEU A 151 -27.75 2.55 -2.51
C LEU A 151 -29.12 1.94 -2.17
N ALA A 152 -29.47 1.97 -0.89
CA ALA A 152 -30.71 1.37 -0.40
C ALA A 152 -31.07 1.85 1.01
N VAL A 153 -32.36 1.76 1.31
CA VAL A 153 -32.93 2.00 2.63
C VAL A 153 -33.63 0.73 3.09
N PHE A 154 -33.50 0.39 4.36
CA PHE A 154 -34.06 -0.83 4.95
C PHE A 154 -34.77 -0.51 6.26
N GLU A 155 -35.88 -1.22 6.51
CA GLU A 155 -36.39 -1.39 7.87
C GLU A 155 -35.73 -2.65 8.44
N VAL A 156 -35.07 -2.52 9.59
CA VAL A 156 -34.29 -3.61 10.21
C VAL A 156 -34.80 -3.85 11.62
N GLU A 157 -35.13 -5.11 11.92
CA GLU A 157 -35.47 -5.55 13.26
C GLU A 157 -34.37 -6.45 13.81
N LEU A 158 -33.89 -6.12 15.00
CA LEU A 158 -32.95 -6.94 15.75
C LEU A 158 -33.69 -7.68 16.87
N ASP A 159 -33.19 -8.86 17.24
CA ASP A 159 -33.69 -9.58 18.41
C ASP A 159 -33.12 -9.02 19.72
N GLU A 160 -33.52 -9.62 20.84
CA GLU A 160 -33.10 -9.21 22.19
C GLU A 160 -31.59 -9.34 22.43
N THR A 161 -30.88 -10.12 21.62
CA THR A 161 -29.42 -10.29 21.68
C THR A 161 -28.67 -9.32 20.76
N GLY A 162 -29.39 -8.52 19.97
CA GLY A 162 -28.83 -7.62 18.98
C GLY A 162 -28.51 -8.27 17.63
N CYS A 163 -28.94 -9.52 17.41
CA CYS A 163 -28.79 -10.22 16.13
C CYS A 163 -29.91 -9.82 15.15
N LEU A 164 -29.65 -9.92 13.85
CA LEU A 164 -30.65 -9.63 12.81
C LEU A 164 -31.82 -10.62 12.90
N ARG A 165 -33.03 -10.13 13.21
CA ARG A 165 -34.26 -10.92 13.21
C ARG A 165 -34.94 -10.91 11.84
N GLN A 166 -35.14 -9.72 11.29
CA GLN A 166 -35.73 -9.55 9.96
C GLN A 166 -35.35 -8.20 9.33
N TYR A 167 -35.48 -8.10 8.01
CA TYR A 167 -35.34 -6.84 7.30
C TYR A 167 -36.28 -6.79 6.09
N ARG A 168 -36.62 -5.56 5.67
CA ARG A 168 -37.24 -5.31 4.37
C ARG A 168 -36.60 -4.10 3.71
N ARG A 169 -36.37 -4.17 2.40
CA ARG A 169 -35.94 -3.01 1.61
C ARG A 169 -37.12 -2.06 1.42
N LEU A 170 -36.89 -0.77 1.60
CA LEU A 170 -37.88 0.29 1.43
C LEU A 170 -37.70 1.00 0.08
N ALA A 171 -38.75 1.68 -0.37
CA ALA A 171 -38.65 2.63 -1.49
C ALA A 171 -37.69 3.77 -1.14
N THR A 172 -37.11 4.40 -2.16
CA THR A 172 -36.18 5.53 -2.02
C THR A 172 -36.76 6.76 -2.74
N PRO A 173 -37.09 7.86 -2.03
CA PRO A 173 -36.97 8.06 -0.59
C PRO A 173 -37.97 7.21 0.23
N PRO A 174 -37.67 6.89 1.49
CA PRO A 174 -38.60 6.14 2.34
C PRO A 174 -39.82 7.01 2.68
N PRO A 175 -41.05 6.46 2.62
CA PRO A 175 -42.27 7.23 2.84
C PRO A 175 -42.40 7.76 4.28
N GLN A 176 -41.95 6.99 5.28
CA GLN A 176 -41.89 7.41 6.68
C GLN A 176 -40.73 6.69 7.39
N PRO A 177 -39.61 7.38 7.67
CA PRO A 177 -38.50 6.80 8.43
C PRO A 177 -38.90 6.52 9.87
N THR A 178 -38.47 5.38 10.39
CA THR A 178 -38.60 4.99 11.80
C THR A 178 -37.21 4.98 12.46
N PRO A 179 -37.10 4.84 13.79
CA PRO A 179 -35.81 4.58 14.44
C PRO A 179 -35.10 3.33 13.90
N ASN A 180 -35.83 2.37 13.32
CA ASN A 180 -35.31 1.12 12.76
C ASN A 180 -35.04 1.23 11.25
N THR A 181 -35.09 2.43 10.69
CA THR A 181 -34.66 2.68 9.31
C THR A 181 -33.13 2.80 9.24
N TRP A 182 -32.52 1.96 8.41
CA TRP A 182 -31.09 1.95 8.11
C TRP A 182 -30.85 2.31 6.65
N TYR A 183 -29.73 2.98 6.41
CA TYR A 183 -29.30 3.48 5.12
C TYR A 183 -27.96 2.84 4.75
N ALA A 184 -27.88 2.37 3.51
CA ALA A 184 -26.65 1.93 2.87
C ALA A 184 -26.18 3.00 1.89
N TYR A 185 -25.04 3.63 2.17
CA TYR A 185 -24.39 4.55 1.24
C TYR A 185 -23.11 3.94 0.69
N LEU A 186 -22.86 4.11 -0.60
CA LEU A 186 -21.55 3.87 -1.20
C LEU A 186 -20.74 5.15 -1.08
N GLU A 187 -19.71 5.13 -0.24
CA GLU A 187 -18.80 6.26 -0.04
C GLU A 187 -17.45 5.98 -0.66
N THR A 188 -16.73 7.07 -0.95
CA THR A 188 -15.34 7.04 -1.38
C THR A 188 -14.47 7.53 -0.23
N ALA A 189 -13.39 6.81 0.06
CA ALA A 189 -12.41 7.16 1.09
C ALA A 189 -11.54 8.37 0.69
#